data_AF-A0A847W4F9-F1
#
_entry.id   AF-A0A847W4F9-F1
#
_cell.length_a   1.000
_cell.length_b   1.000
_cell.length_c   1.000
_cell.angle_alpha   90.00
_cell.angle_beta   90.00
_cell.angle_gamma   90.00
#
_symmetry.space_group_name_H-M   'P 1'
#
loop_
_entity.id
_entity.type
_entity.pdbx_description
1 polymer ?
#
loop_
_entity_poly.entity_id
_entity_poly.type
_entity_poly.pdbx_seq_one_letter_code
_entity_poly.pdbx_strand_id
1 'polypeptide(L)'
;DVLFISITAVAIIVVALLSWVFQKPDFDDRIIISELPETSQEVFGKLVISEVMSNNGGIYVNSNNLVTDYVELYNGTDKAIDLTGYGLSDRKDRVKWVFDEVIIEPDSYLVVALTGKDEEGLNANFKLRAAGKEYLILVNKGGKVVDAVETVSLAKNQTMNRKADGSWFIANYGTPNHENSMQGLNAYLASLMSEESSEIVVNEVLVKNNGNFINEYGRMDGFIELINISDHPVSLKDYNLGNDIYSPFRYRFEDIILKPNELYVLYTGDSTLLGTDYLGFTFKNKNGSIVLSKNGKIVQNLEYKNLANGYALTRIDDFYVHRPTVSYNQPNDSVGIEEFQNDYLKANKGLIINEAMNRNKEYLAQNGYQFYDWLELYNNSDSDILLSDYYLSTNSNQLQSYNLPEVVLKPNQYHIIMCSGETSLSNSKYYHSNFKLSDIEGIFLSKGNKVIDCMFIAEVPYGYSYGRCDTVGYYYLKNPTPGAENGSGIRSISVSPVVLTEAGVYNDISSLEVLLQGEGAIYYTTDGSVPTTSSRVYKEPITLNKTTVLKFKSFNEGQMPSITVTSSYVINENHSLPVMVVSMDE
;
A
#
# COMPACT_ATOMS: atom_id res chain seq x y z
N ASP A 1 3.27 35.06 65.92
CA ASP A 1 4.23 35.73 65.02
C ASP A 1 5.64 35.15 64.93
N VAL A 2 6.11 34.32 65.86
CA VAL A 2 7.45 33.68 65.73
C VAL A 2 7.42 32.31 65.03
N LEU A 3 6.24 31.68 64.88
CA LEU A 3 6.10 30.37 64.21
C LEU A 3 5.88 30.44 62.68
N PHE A 4 5.53 31.61 62.14
CA PHE A 4 5.30 31.80 60.70
C PHE A 4 6.59 32.15 59.92
N ILE A 5 7.63 32.60 60.63
CA ILE A 5 8.91 33.02 60.02
C ILE A 5 9.82 31.80 59.78
N SER A 6 9.69 30.72 60.55
CA SER A 6 10.51 29.51 60.41
C SER A 6 10.08 28.59 59.27
N ILE A 7 8.78 28.47 58.97
CA ILE A 7 8.29 27.64 57.85
C ILE A 7 8.57 28.31 56.50
N THR A 8 8.49 29.64 56.43
CA THR A 8 8.75 30.39 55.19
C THR A 8 10.25 30.40 54.84
N ALA A 9 11.14 30.48 55.84
CA ALA A 9 12.58 30.41 55.61
C ALA A 9 13.05 29.02 55.15
N VAL A 10 12.48 27.93 55.70
CA VAL A 10 12.81 26.55 55.27
C VAL A 10 12.24 26.24 53.89
N ALA A 11 11.03 26.71 53.56
CA ALA A 11 10.47 26.58 52.22
C ALA A 11 11.29 27.34 51.16
N ILE A 12 11.79 28.54 51.48
CA ILE A 12 12.67 29.30 50.57
C ILE A 12 14.02 28.62 50.39
N ILE A 13 14.59 28.00 51.43
CA ILE A 13 15.86 27.26 51.32
C ILE A 13 15.68 25.95 50.54
N VAL A 14 14.57 25.23 50.69
CA VAL A 14 14.26 24.01 49.92
C VAL A 14 13.91 24.33 48.47
N VAL A 15 13.19 25.43 48.20
CA VAL A 15 12.95 25.92 46.83
C VAL A 15 14.24 26.44 46.21
N ALA A 16 15.11 27.13 46.95
CA ALA A 16 16.42 27.55 46.43
C ALA A 16 17.39 26.38 46.19
N LEU A 17 17.34 25.32 47.02
CA LEU A 17 18.10 24.08 46.81
C LEU A 17 17.54 23.25 45.65
N LEU A 18 16.22 23.20 45.45
CA LEU A 18 15.60 22.56 44.27
C LEU A 18 15.86 23.36 42.99
N SER A 19 15.90 24.70 43.06
CA SER A 19 16.33 25.57 41.94
C SER A 19 17.82 25.42 41.62
N TRP A 20 18.66 25.03 42.59
CA TRP A 20 20.09 24.81 42.37
C TRP A 20 20.39 23.41 41.82
N VAL A 21 19.52 22.42 42.11
CA VAL A 21 19.62 21.05 41.57
C VAL A 21 19.02 20.92 40.15
N PHE A 22 18.21 21.89 39.70
CA PHE A 22 17.61 21.89 38.35
C PHE A 22 17.98 23.12 37.48
N GLN A 23 19.01 23.87 37.84
CA GLN A 23 19.60 24.80 36.89
C GLN A 23 20.42 23.99 35.88
N LYS A 24 19.88 23.81 34.67
CA LYS A 24 20.75 23.64 33.48
C LYS A 24 21.83 24.71 33.58
N PRO A 25 23.12 24.36 33.41
CA PRO A 25 24.20 25.32 33.58
C PRO A 25 23.87 26.59 32.80
N ASP A 26 23.91 27.71 33.53
CA ASP A 26 23.66 29.03 32.99
C ASP A 26 24.50 29.19 31.73
N PHE A 27 23.83 29.47 30.61
CA PHE A 27 24.43 29.58 29.28
C PHE A 27 25.66 30.49 29.35
N ASP A 28 26.85 29.97 29.05
CA ASP A 28 27.87 30.87 28.49
C ASP A 28 27.52 31.04 27.02
N ASP A 29 26.81 32.13 26.71
CA ASP A 29 26.45 32.61 25.36
C ASP A 29 27.68 32.89 24.45
N ARG A 30 28.86 32.34 24.76
CA ARG A 30 30.15 32.62 24.14
C ARG A 30 30.96 31.38 23.77
N ILE A 31 30.31 30.26 23.48
CA ILE A 31 30.94 29.24 22.64
C ILE A 31 31.03 29.79 21.21
N ILE A 32 32.11 30.53 20.94
CA ILE A 32 32.48 30.98 19.60
C ILE A 32 33.05 29.76 18.88
N ILE A 33 32.34 29.29 17.85
CA ILE A 33 32.79 28.21 16.96
C ILE A 33 34.07 28.68 16.27
N SER A 34 35.21 28.20 16.78
CA SER A 34 36.54 28.52 16.28
C SER A 34 36.82 27.72 15.01
N GLU A 35 36.56 28.32 13.85
CA GLU A 35 36.84 27.81 12.49
C GLU A 35 36.19 26.45 12.14
N LEU A 36 35.55 26.38 10.97
CA LEU A 36 34.96 25.13 10.47
C LEU A 36 36.08 24.21 9.97
N PRO A 37 36.08 22.90 10.32
CA PRO A 37 37.10 21.97 9.84
C PRO A 37 37.05 21.81 8.32
N GLU A 38 38.22 21.56 7.68
CA GLU A 38 38.26 21.11 6.28
C GLU A 38 37.47 19.81 6.14
N THR A 39 36.53 19.78 5.20
CA THR A 39 35.41 18.82 5.08
C THR A 39 35.80 17.40 4.66
N SER A 40 37.09 17.04 4.67
CA SER A 40 37.60 15.73 4.30
C SER A 40 38.49 15.14 5.39
N GLN A 41 37.89 14.71 6.50
CA GLN A 41 38.60 13.95 7.53
C GLN A 41 38.13 12.50 7.55
N GLU A 42 39.11 11.56 7.57
CA GLU A 42 38.86 10.15 7.89
C GLU A 42 38.02 10.02 9.16
N VAL A 43 37.05 9.10 9.11
CA VAL A 43 36.10 8.83 10.19
C VAL A 43 36.74 8.00 11.31
N PHE A 44 37.71 7.16 10.98
CA PHE A 44 38.40 6.28 11.91
C PHE A 44 39.09 7.08 13.04
N GLY A 45 38.91 6.63 14.28
CA GLY A 45 39.52 7.23 15.46
C GLY A 45 38.89 8.55 15.91
N LYS A 46 37.67 8.88 15.47
CA LYS A 46 37.00 10.16 15.81
C LYS A 46 35.52 9.99 16.11
N LEU A 47 34.99 10.93 16.91
CA LEU A 47 33.55 11.18 17.00
C LEU A 47 33.14 12.07 15.83
N VAL A 48 32.16 11.64 15.03
CA VAL A 48 31.73 12.35 13.83
C VAL A 48 30.21 12.38 13.72
N ILE A 49 29.69 13.31 12.90
CA ILE A 49 28.35 13.22 12.34
C ILE A 49 28.40 12.19 11.21
N SER A 50 27.59 11.14 11.30
CA SER A 50 27.53 10.04 10.33
C SER A 50 26.37 10.18 9.35
N GLU A 51 25.21 10.61 9.82
CA GLU A 51 23.99 10.66 9.00
C GLU A 51 23.16 11.92 9.31
N VAL A 52 22.55 12.51 8.28
CA VAL A 52 21.64 13.66 8.42
C VAL A 52 20.36 13.43 7.62
N MET A 53 19.23 13.53 8.31
CA MET A 53 17.87 13.50 7.74
C MET A 53 17.16 14.81 8.05
N SER A 54 16.83 15.60 7.03
CA SER A 54 16.15 16.91 7.17
C SER A 54 14.75 16.95 6.55
N ASN A 55 14.24 15.80 6.10
CA ASN A 55 12.90 15.67 5.54
C ASN A 55 12.37 14.23 5.73
N ASN A 56 12.22 13.83 6.99
CA ASN A 56 11.75 12.49 7.34
C ASN A 56 10.25 12.34 7.04
N GLY A 57 9.95 11.42 6.13
CA GLY A 57 8.62 11.03 5.72
C GLY A 57 8.15 9.70 6.27
N GLY A 58 8.90 9.05 7.17
CA GLY A 58 8.54 7.78 7.80
C GLY A 58 9.67 6.76 7.91
N ILE A 59 10.94 7.13 7.72
CA ILE A 59 12.10 6.23 7.91
C ILE A 59 12.33 5.90 9.38
N TYR A 60 12.25 6.91 10.24
CA TYR A 60 12.54 6.83 11.68
C TYR A 60 11.41 7.44 12.50
N VAL A 61 11.21 6.90 13.71
CA VAL A 61 10.40 7.52 14.76
C VAL A 61 11.23 7.63 16.04
N ASN A 62 11.04 8.71 16.79
CA ASN A 62 11.69 8.88 18.08
C ASN A 62 11.04 8.03 19.18
N SER A 63 11.54 8.14 20.42
CA SER A 63 11.02 7.42 21.59
C SER A 63 9.54 7.71 21.91
N ASN A 64 8.97 8.79 21.36
CA ASN A 64 7.57 9.17 21.52
C ASN A 64 6.70 8.68 20.34
N ASN A 65 7.24 7.80 19.49
CA ASN A 65 6.62 7.28 18.27
C ASN A 65 6.24 8.39 17.27
N LEU A 66 7.01 9.48 17.24
CA LEU A 66 6.82 10.61 16.32
C LEU A 66 7.82 10.51 15.17
N VAL A 67 7.35 10.70 13.93
CA VAL A 67 8.22 10.87 12.77
C VAL A 67 8.93 12.21 12.91
N THR A 68 10.25 12.17 13.07
CA THR A 68 11.10 13.35 13.25
C THR A 68 12.29 13.31 12.32
N ASP A 69 12.75 14.47 11.89
CA ASP A 69 14.10 14.61 11.35
C ASP A 69 15.12 14.11 12.39
N TYR A 70 16.32 13.76 11.97
CA TYR A 70 17.35 13.29 12.88
C TYR A 70 18.76 13.60 12.38
N VAL A 71 19.68 13.59 13.34
CA VAL A 71 21.12 13.49 13.10
C VAL A 71 21.64 12.24 13.77
N GLU A 72 22.61 11.58 13.15
CA GLU A 72 23.32 10.48 13.76
C GLU A 72 24.79 10.85 14.00
N LEU A 73 25.29 10.43 15.16
CA LEU A 73 26.70 10.48 15.52
C LEU A 73 27.30 9.07 15.48
N TYR A 74 28.56 8.98 15.08
CA TYR A 74 29.35 7.74 15.14
C TYR A 74 30.62 7.94 15.97
N ASN A 75 30.84 7.03 16.92
CA ASN A 75 32.10 6.95 17.67
C ASN A 75 33.04 5.96 17.00
N GLY A 76 33.90 6.45 16.10
CA GLY A 76 34.94 5.62 15.47
C GLY A 76 36.19 5.39 16.31
N THR A 77 36.18 5.71 17.61
CA THR A 77 37.32 5.48 18.51
C THR A 77 37.24 4.11 19.17
N ASP A 78 38.36 3.67 19.75
CA ASP A 78 38.45 2.43 20.53
C ASP A 78 37.99 2.58 22.00
N LYS A 79 37.37 3.72 22.35
CA LYS A 79 36.95 4.06 23.72
C LYS A 79 35.54 4.63 23.75
N ALA A 80 34.83 4.35 24.84
CA ALA A 80 33.57 5.02 25.12
C ALA A 80 33.80 6.53 25.24
N ILE A 81 32.90 7.32 24.64
CA ILE A 81 32.91 8.78 24.73
C ILE A 81 31.71 9.22 25.55
N ASP A 82 32.00 9.90 26.66
CA ASP A 82 31.00 10.63 27.44
C ASP A 82 30.66 11.95 26.73
N LEU A 83 29.44 12.03 26.22
CA LEU A 83 28.89 13.19 25.52
C LEU A 83 28.31 14.22 26.50
N THR A 84 28.36 14.02 27.82
CA THR A 84 27.81 14.96 28.79
C THR A 84 28.37 16.38 28.57
N GLY A 85 27.48 17.31 28.28
CA GLY A 85 27.82 18.71 27.98
C GLY A 85 28.28 18.99 26.55
N TYR A 86 28.36 17.99 25.66
CA TYR A 86 28.52 18.23 24.22
C TYR A 86 27.27 18.92 23.66
N GLY A 87 27.42 19.66 22.57
CA GLY A 87 26.35 20.46 21.98
C GLY A 87 26.12 20.20 20.49
N LEU A 88 24.88 20.35 20.05
CA LEU A 88 24.45 20.39 18.66
C LEU A 88 23.88 21.76 18.30
N SER A 89 24.11 22.20 17.06
CA SER A 89 23.55 23.45 16.55
C SER A 89 23.39 23.44 15.03
N ASP A 90 22.34 24.11 14.54
CA ASP A 90 22.16 24.52 13.14
C ASP A 90 22.78 25.92 12.84
N ARG A 91 23.50 26.49 13.82
CA ARG A 91 24.04 27.86 13.80
C ARG A 91 25.52 27.92 14.12
N LYS A 92 26.23 28.84 13.46
CA LYS A 92 27.67 29.05 13.62
C LYS A 92 28.09 29.90 14.83
N ASP A 93 27.14 30.50 15.53
CA ASP A 93 27.45 31.51 16.56
C ASP A 93 27.01 31.11 17.98
N ARG A 94 26.29 30.00 18.13
CA ARG A 94 25.87 29.46 19.44
C ARG A 94 25.51 27.99 19.37
N VAL A 95 25.59 27.29 20.51
CA VAL A 95 25.03 25.95 20.71
C VAL A 95 23.52 26.07 20.97
N LYS A 96 22.69 25.16 20.42
CA LYS A 96 21.22 25.18 20.62
C LYS A 96 20.72 24.09 21.54
N TRP A 97 21.34 22.92 21.48
CA TRP A 97 20.96 21.78 22.29
C TRP A 97 22.21 21.11 22.86
N VAL A 98 22.11 20.58 24.07
CA VAL A 98 23.23 20.02 24.83
C VAL A 98 22.82 18.62 25.30
N PHE A 99 23.74 17.66 25.18
CA PHE A 99 23.57 16.32 25.69
C PHE A 99 23.60 16.34 27.23
N ASP A 100 22.62 15.64 27.83
CA ASP A 100 22.63 15.27 29.24
C ASP A 100 23.63 14.10 29.46
N GLU A 101 23.35 13.18 30.40
CA GLU A 101 24.23 12.04 30.68
C GLU A 101 24.11 10.95 29.59
N VAL A 102 24.94 11.05 28.55
CA VAL A 102 24.94 10.14 27.40
C VAL A 102 26.35 9.63 27.12
N ILE A 103 26.49 8.32 26.99
CA ILE A 103 27.73 7.66 26.58
C ILE A 103 27.50 6.97 25.23
N ILE A 104 28.41 7.17 24.29
CA ILE A 104 28.47 6.40 23.05
C ILE A 104 29.65 5.42 23.13
N GLU A 105 29.35 4.13 23.07
CA GLU A 105 30.36 3.06 23.12
C GLU A 105 31.29 3.09 21.89
N PRO A 106 32.47 2.45 21.93
CA PRO A 106 33.32 2.26 20.76
C PRO A 106 32.53 1.65 19.57
N ASP A 107 32.85 2.10 18.36
CA ASP A 107 32.26 1.63 17.10
C ASP A 107 30.72 1.62 17.09
N SER A 108 30.10 2.51 17.86
CA SER A 108 28.65 2.62 18.01
C SER A 108 28.09 3.90 17.42
N TYR A 109 26.81 3.86 17.08
CA TYR A 109 26.04 4.95 16.49
C TYR A 109 25.01 5.48 17.48
N LEU A 110 24.67 6.77 17.38
CA LEU A 110 23.69 7.42 18.24
C LEU A 110 22.83 8.40 17.44
N VAL A 111 21.53 8.11 17.36
CA VAL A 111 20.55 8.98 16.73
C VAL A 111 20.01 10.01 17.72
N VAL A 112 19.96 11.27 17.31
CA VAL A 112 19.31 12.38 18.01
C VAL A 112 18.19 12.92 17.13
N ALA A 113 16.96 12.88 17.63
CA ALA A 113 15.80 13.42 16.95
C ALA A 113 15.86 14.96 16.92
N LEU A 114 15.47 15.57 15.80
CA LEU A 114 15.42 17.01 15.60
C LEU A 114 13.94 17.46 15.61
N THR A 115 13.38 17.63 16.80
CA THR A 115 11.92 17.81 17.01
C THR A 115 11.49 19.26 16.81
N GLY A 116 12.39 20.21 17.03
CA GLY A 116 12.05 21.64 17.09
C GLY A 116 11.31 22.04 18.37
N LYS A 117 11.26 21.15 19.38
CA LYS A 117 10.54 21.35 20.65
C LYS A 117 11.45 20.98 21.83
N ASP A 118 11.26 21.65 22.96
CA ASP A 118 11.93 21.28 24.21
C ASP A 118 11.27 20.03 24.79
N GLU A 119 11.84 18.86 24.49
CA GLU A 119 11.38 17.53 24.93
C GLU A 119 12.54 16.81 25.62
N GLU A 120 12.23 15.91 26.57
CA GLU A 120 13.24 15.13 27.28
C GLU A 120 13.92 14.09 26.38
N GLY A 121 15.09 13.60 26.79
CA GLY A 121 15.84 12.57 26.08
C GLY A 121 16.61 13.10 24.87
N LEU A 122 16.89 12.23 23.90
CA LEU A 122 17.66 12.54 22.67
C LEU A 122 16.80 13.29 21.64
N ASN A 123 16.17 14.38 22.07
CA ASN A 123 15.27 15.22 21.28
C ASN A 123 15.79 16.66 21.25
N ALA A 124 16.53 17.00 20.20
CA ALA A 124 17.03 18.35 19.99
C ALA A 124 15.89 19.30 19.60
N ASN A 125 15.89 20.47 20.24
CA ASN A 125 14.84 21.47 20.13
C ASN A 125 14.92 22.36 18.87
N PHE A 126 15.58 21.88 17.81
CA PHE A 126 15.66 22.55 16.52
C PHE A 126 15.40 21.60 15.37
N LYS A 127 15.19 22.16 14.18
CA LYS A 127 15.00 21.43 12.93
C LYS A 127 15.98 21.91 11.88
N LEU A 128 16.23 21.06 10.90
CA LEU A 128 16.95 21.42 9.68
C LEU A 128 15.95 21.76 8.57
N ARG A 129 16.38 22.57 7.61
CA ARG A 129 15.67 22.89 6.39
C ARG A 129 15.90 21.78 5.37
N ALA A 130 14.81 21.26 4.82
CA ALA A 130 14.87 20.33 3.68
C ALA A 130 15.63 20.90 2.47
N ALA A 131 15.65 22.23 2.30
CA ALA A 131 16.38 22.92 1.22
C ALA A 131 17.92 22.95 1.44
N GLY A 132 18.39 22.56 2.62
CA GLY A 132 19.80 22.58 3.01
C GLY A 132 20.39 23.99 3.18
N LYS A 133 21.72 24.07 3.03
CA LYS A 133 22.57 25.28 3.13
C LYS A 133 22.67 25.89 4.52
N GLU A 134 22.38 25.10 5.54
CA GLU A 134 22.76 25.44 6.92
C GLU A 134 23.85 24.48 7.40
N TYR A 135 24.44 24.79 8.56
CA TYR A 135 25.50 23.97 9.12
C TYR A 135 24.98 23.19 10.30
N LEU A 136 25.18 21.89 10.31
CA LEU A 136 25.02 21.07 11.50
C LEU A 136 26.37 20.92 12.17
N ILE A 137 26.46 21.32 13.44
CA ILE A 137 27.72 21.48 14.16
C ILE A 137 27.66 20.71 15.46
N LEU A 138 28.64 19.83 15.66
CA LEU A 138 28.90 19.12 16.91
C LEU A 138 30.04 19.82 17.66
N VAL A 139 29.81 20.13 18.92
CA VAL A 139 30.74 20.88 19.77
C VAL A 139 30.98 20.08 21.05
N ASN A 140 32.21 20.06 21.57
CA ASN A 140 32.48 19.43 22.87
C ASN A 140 32.09 20.34 24.05
N LYS A 141 32.13 19.81 25.27
CA LYS A 141 31.84 20.57 26.51
C LYS A 141 32.72 21.81 26.76
N GLY A 142 33.84 21.94 26.07
CA GLY A 142 34.73 23.10 26.13
C GLY A 142 34.46 24.14 25.04
N GLY A 143 33.44 23.95 24.20
CA GLY A 143 33.09 24.87 23.12
C GLY A 143 33.88 24.70 21.82
N LYS A 144 34.75 23.69 21.73
CA LYS A 144 35.50 23.40 20.50
C LYS A 144 34.64 22.58 19.53
N VAL A 145 34.61 22.98 18.26
CA VAL A 145 34.00 22.18 17.18
C VAL A 145 34.70 20.83 17.09
N VAL A 146 33.92 19.76 17.20
CA VAL A 146 34.37 18.37 17.01
C VAL A 146 34.20 17.99 15.56
N ASP A 147 33.02 18.26 15.01
CA ASP A 147 32.69 17.99 13.61
C ASP A 147 31.62 18.97 13.12
N ALA A 148 31.58 19.21 11.81
CA ALA A 148 30.57 20.06 11.21
C ALA A 148 30.34 19.68 9.75
N VAL A 149 29.09 19.81 9.30
CA VAL A 149 28.71 19.58 7.91
C VAL A 149 27.73 20.63 7.42
N GLU A 150 27.92 21.11 6.20
CA GLU A 150 26.92 21.92 5.51
C GLU A 150 25.87 20.99 4.90
N THR A 151 24.60 21.18 5.25
CA THR A 151 23.50 20.35 4.78
C THR A 151 23.20 20.62 3.31
N VAL A 152 22.78 19.59 2.60
CA VAL A 152 22.33 19.68 1.20
C VAL A 152 20.80 19.65 1.12
N SER A 153 20.26 19.99 -0.04
CA SER A 153 18.84 19.79 -0.30
C SER A 153 18.54 18.30 -0.34
N LEU A 154 17.60 17.85 0.49
CA LEU A 154 17.15 16.46 0.57
C LEU A 154 15.66 16.38 0.19
N ALA A 155 15.34 15.50 -0.76
CA ALA A 155 13.95 15.13 -0.99
C ALA A 155 13.41 14.34 0.22
N LYS A 156 12.09 14.17 0.27
CA LYS A 156 11.45 13.38 1.34
C LYS A 156 12.06 11.97 1.37
N ASN A 157 12.40 11.49 2.58
CA ASN A 157 13.07 10.21 2.83
C ASN A 157 14.47 10.06 2.20
N GLN A 158 15.16 11.15 1.89
CA GLN A 158 16.58 11.11 1.56
C GLN A 158 17.45 11.47 2.76
N THR A 159 18.61 10.86 2.83
CA THR A 159 19.60 11.05 3.89
C THR A 159 20.93 11.44 3.28
N MET A 160 21.68 12.27 4.01
CA MET A 160 23.08 12.54 3.74
C MET A 160 23.91 11.61 4.62
N ASN A 161 24.69 10.72 4.02
CA ASN A 161 25.41 9.64 4.70
C ASN A 161 26.91 9.82 4.53
N ARG A 162 27.67 9.61 5.60
CA ARG A 162 29.13 9.70 5.59
C ARG A 162 29.75 8.31 5.43
N LYS A 163 30.65 8.18 4.46
CA LYS A 163 31.46 6.96 4.26
C LYS A 163 32.64 6.92 5.24
N ALA A 164 33.27 5.75 5.36
CA ALA A 164 34.47 5.57 6.19
C ALA A 164 35.64 6.49 5.81
N ASP A 165 35.78 6.84 4.52
CA ASP A 165 36.79 7.78 4.01
C ASP A 165 36.46 9.27 4.32
N GLY A 166 35.33 9.51 4.99
CA GLY A 166 34.85 10.84 5.34
C GLY A 166 34.01 11.55 4.27
N SER A 167 33.94 11.01 3.05
CA SER A 167 33.13 11.58 1.97
C SER A 167 31.63 11.36 2.18
N TRP A 168 30.82 12.29 1.68
CA TRP A 168 29.37 12.24 1.79
C TRP A 168 28.71 11.71 0.52
N PHE A 169 27.59 11.00 0.68
CA PHE A 169 26.69 10.61 -0.41
C PHE A 169 25.24 10.75 0.02
N ILE A 170 24.34 10.87 -0.95
CA ILE A 170 22.89 10.91 -0.71
C ILE A 170 22.32 9.50 -0.95
N ALA A 171 21.49 9.02 -0.02
CA ALA A 171 20.74 7.78 -0.17
C ALA A 171 19.23 8.04 -0.12
N ASN A 172 18.44 7.10 -0.66
CA ASN A 172 16.97 7.10 -0.58
C ASN A 172 16.46 6.17 0.54
N TYR A 173 17.29 5.96 1.56
CA TYR A 173 17.04 5.13 2.75
C TYR A 173 17.86 5.72 3.90
N GLY A 174 17.49 5.43 5.14
CA GLY A 174 18.33 5.75 6.30
C GLY A 174 18.88 4.51 6.97
N THR A 175 19.92 4.69 7.77
CA THR A 175 20.54 3.65 8.60
C THR A 175 20.55 3.98 10.10
N PRO A 176 19.44 4.47 10.72
CA PRO A 176 19.44 4.85 12.14
C PRO A 176 20.03 3.81 13.10
N ASN A 177 21.05 4.23 13.85
CA ASN A 177 21.87 3.45 14.77
C ASN A 177 22.72 2.33 14.12
N HIS A 178 23.00 2.42 12.83
CA HIS A 178 23.76 1.44 12.08
C HIS A 178 24.73 2.09 11.10
N GLU A 179 25.67 1.30 10.57
CA GLU A 179 26.62 1.82 9.58
C GLU A 179 25.95 2.26 8.27
N ASN A 180 26.50 3.31 7.64
CA ASN A 180 26.04 3.86 6.37
C ASN A 180 26.41 2.95 5.17
N SER A 181 25.88 1.73 5.16
CA SER A 181 26.19 0.69 4.19
C SER A 181 24.93 -0.13 3.88
N MET A 182 25.00 -1.00 2.86
CA MET A 182 23.93 -1.95 2.59
C MET A 182 23.76 -2.97 3.75
N GLN A 183 24.85 -3.32 4.42
CA GLN A 183 24.81 -4.20 5.59
C GLN A 183 24.15 -3.50 6.78
N GLY A 184 24.44 -2.21 7.01
CA GLY A 184 23.77 -1.43 8.04
C GLY A 184 22.30 -1.17 7.74
N LEU A 185 21.93 -0.97 6.47
CA LEU A 185 20.52 -0.92 6.06
C LEU A 185 19.80 -2.23 6.38
N ASN A 186 20.39 -3.38 6.05
CA ASN A 186 19.81 -4.68 6.39
C ASN A 186 19.72 -4.87 7.91
N ALA A 187 20.73 -4.42 8.67
CA ALA A 187 20.71 -4.46 10.12
C ALA A 187 19.61 -3.56 10.72
N TYR A 188 19.40 -2.37 10.15
CA TYR A 188 18.31 -1.46 10.52
C TYR A 188 16.95 -2.10 10.26
N LEU A 189 16.71 -2.58 9.03
CA LEU A 189 15.44 -3.23 8.69
C LEU A 189 15.18 -4.46 9.57
N ALA A 190 16.21 -5.26 9.85
CA ALA A 190 16.10 -6.38 10.78
C ALA A 190 15.77 -5.92 12.20
N SER A 191 16.37 -4.82 12.66
CA SER A 191 16.09 -4.27 13.99
C SER A 191 14.67 -3.71 14.10
N LEU A 192 14.03 -3.32 13.00
CA LEU A 192 12.63 -2.91 12.98
C LEU A 192 11.64 -4.07 13.09
N MET A 193 12.01 -5.30 12.74
CA MET A 193 11.06 -6.42 12.74
C MET A 193 10.65 -6.78 14.18
N SER A 194 9.34 -6.88 14.40
CA SER A 194 8.77 -7.40 15.64
C SER A 194 8.82 -8.93 15.68
N GLU A 195 9.05 -9.51 16.85
CA GLU A 195 8.84 -10.95 17.09
C GLU A 195 7.39 -11.26 17.50
N GLU A 196 6.60 -10.24 17.83
CA GLU A 196 5.21 -10.38 18.26
C GLU A 196 4.25 -10.36 17.07
N SER A 197 3.24 -11.23 17.11
CA SER A 197 2.10 -11.18 16.19
C SER A 197 1.25 -9.94 16.42
N SER A 198 0.84 -9.27 15.34
CA SER A 198 -0.05 -8.12 15.45
C SER A 198 -1.50 -8.51 15.75
N GLU A 199 -2.14 -7.77 16.65
CA GLU A 199 -3.58 -7.88 16.96
C GLU A 199 -4.42 -7.10 15.94
N ILE A 200 -3.86 -6.02 15.40
CA ILE A 200 -4.43 -5.27 14.28
C ILE A 200 -3.71 -5.71 13.02
N VAL A 201 -4.44 -6.11 11.99
CA VAL A 201 -3.86 -6.50 10.70
C VAL A 201 -4.55 -5.78 9.57
N VAL A 202 -3.86 -5.70 8.43
CA VAL A 202 -4.47 -5.24 7.17
C VAL A 202 -5.54 -6.24 6.75
N ASN A 203 -6.78 -5.80 6.55
CA ASN A 203 -7.89 -6.66 6.16
C ASN A 203 -8.08 -6.69 4.64
N GLU A 204 -8.17 -5.53 4.01
CA GLU A 204 -8.35 -5.41 2.57
C GLU A 204 -7.68 -4.12 2.06
N VAL A 205 -7.04 -4.18 0.89
CA VAL A 205 -6.44 -3.00 0.25
C VAL A 205 -6.76 -2.95 -1.23
N LEU A 206 -7.50 -1.94 -1.66
CA LEU A 206 -7.63 -1.58 -3.06
C LEU A 206 -6.60 -0.50 -3.41
N VAL A 207 -5.43 -0.94 -3.91
CA VAL A 207 -4.30 -0.03 -4.24
C VAL A 207 -4.67 0.96 -5.36
N LYS A 208 -5.44 0.50 -6.35
CA LYS A 208 -5.86 1.32 -7.49
C LYS A 208 -7.31 1.03 -7.83
N ASN A 209 -8.19 1.96 -7.46
CA ASN A 209 -9.57 1.99 -7.90
C ASN A 209 -9.66 2.68 -9.26
N ASN A 210 -10.10 1.95 -10.28
CA ASN A 210 -10.34 2.52 -11.60
C ASN A 210 -11.52 1.78 -12.22
N GLY A 211 -12.71 2.16 -11.78
CA GLY A 211 -13.98 1.64 -12.27
C GLY A 211 -14.73 0.75 -11.27
N ASN A 212 -14.14 0.37 -10.12
CA ASN A 212 -14.82 -0.51 -9.15
C ASN A 212 -16.04 0.18 -8.54
N PHE A 213 -15.83 1.39 -8.02
CA PHE A 213 -16.89 2.22 -7.45
C PHE A 213 -16.45 3.68 -7.39
N ILE A 214 -17.43 4.56 -7.20
CA ILE A 214 -17.22 5.99 -6.93
C ILE A 214 -17.60 6.20 -5.46
N ASN A 215 -16.70 6.77 -4.66
CA ASN A 215 -16.95 7.07 -3.25
C ASN A 215 -17.95 8.23 -3.08
N GLU A 216 -18.33 8.51 -1.83
CA GLU A 216 -19.27 9.56 -1.45
C GLU A 216 -18.82 10.98 -1.86
N TYR A 217 -17.53 11.16 -2.14
CA TYR A 217 -16.96 12.42 -2.64
C TYR A 217 -17.01 12.53 -4.17
N GLY A 218 -17.55 11.52 -4.88
CA GLY A 218 -17.59 11.49 -6.33
C GLY A 218 -16.25 11.10 -6.98
N ARG A 219 -15.37 10.40 -6.24
CA ARG A 219 -14.00 10.07 -6.66
C ARG A 219 -13.78 8.56 -6.71
N MET A 220 -12.79 8.12 -7.49
CA MET A 220 -12.36 6.73 -7.59
C MET A 220 -11.06 6.52 -6.82
N ASP A 221 -11.11 6.75 -5.51
CA ASP A 221 -9.95 6.56 -4.65
C ASP A 221 -9.85 5.09 -4.23
N GLY A 222 -8.61 4.60 -4.05
CA GLY A 222 -8.37 3.31 -3.42
C GLY A 222 -8.63 3.37 -1.92
N PHE A 223 -8.59 2.25 -1.22
CA PHE A 223 -8.78 2.20 0.24
C PHE A 223 -7.86 1.17 0.89
N ILE A 224 -7.69 1.31 2.20
CA ILE A 224 -7.13 0.29 3.10
C ILE A 224 -8.07 0.09 4.27
N GLU A 225 -8.17 -1.16 4.71
CA GLU A 225 -8.88 -1.57 5.90
C GLU A 225 -7.95 -2.23 6.88
N LEU A 226 -8.14 -1.92 8.16
CA LEU A 226 -7.56 -2.65 9.27
C LEU A 226 -8.67 -3.37 10.01
N ILE A 227 -8.34 -4.53 10.60
CA ILE A 227 -9.24 -5.29 11.46
C ILE A 227 -8.53 -5.64 12.76
N ASN A 228 -9.26 -5.58 13.86
CA ASN A 228 -8.83 -6.19 15.12
C ASN A 228 -9.18 -7.68 15.14
N ILE A 229 -8.15 -8.53 15.08
CA ILE A 229 -8.31 -10.01 15.13
C ILE A 229 -8.20 -10.58 16.53
N SER A 230 -7.96 -9.76 17.56
CA SER A 230 -7.96 -10.21 18.95
C SER A 230 -9.38 -10.33 19.51
N ASP A 231 -9.50 -10.95 20.67
CA ASP A 231 -10.75 -11.14 21.41
C ASP A 231 -11.07 -9.99 22.38
N HIS A 232 -10.29 -8.91 22.35
CA HIS A 232 -10.44 -7.74 23.20
C HIS A 232 -10.23 -6.42 22.44
N PRO A 233 -10.67 -5.26 22.98
CA PRO A 233 -10.47 -3.98 22.29
C PRO A 233 -8.98 -3.57 22.23
N VAL A 234 -8.55 -3.04 21.08
CA VAL A 234 -7.16 -2.62 20.83
C VAL A 234 -7.14 -1.17 20.34
N SER A 235 -6.23 -0.34 20.89
CA SER A 235 -6.03 1.05 20.44
C SER A 235 -5.05 1.12 19.27
N LEU A 236 -5.35 1.99 18.31
CA LEU A 236 -4.49 2.30 17.17
C LEU A 236 -3.40 3.36 17.47
N LYS A 237 -3.39 4.01 18.64
CA LYS A 237 -2.53 5.18 18.93
C LYS A 237 -1.02 4.96 18.71
N ASP A 238 -0.59 3.71 18.86
CA ASP A 238 0.80 3.27 18.78
C ASP A 238 1.12 2.65 17.41
N TYR A 239 0.12 2.55 16.54
CA TYR A 239 0.26 2.02 15.19
C TYR A 239 0.67 3.11 14.20
N ASN A 240 1.42 2.68 13.19
CA ASN A 240 1.74 3.46 12.01
C ASN A 240 1.59 2.63 10.75
N LEU A 241 1.38 3.32 9.62
CA LEU A 241 1.29 2.72 8.30
C LEU A 241 2.35 3.32 7.36
N GLY A 242 3.05 2.44 6.65
CA GLY A 242 3.99 2.75 5.58
C GLY A 242 3.57 2.13 4.25
N ASN A 243 4.09 2.66 3.15
CA ASN A 243 3.86 2.14 1.79
C ASN A 243 5.13 1.56 1.13
N ASP A 244 6.19 1.40 1.92
CA ASP A 244 7.39 0.65 1.61
C ASP A 244 8.14 0.32 2.91
N ILE A 245 8.96 -0.73 2.88
CA ILE A 245 9.71 -1.21 4.05
C ILE A 245 10.77 -0.23 4.55
N TYR A 246 11.23 0.70 3.69
CA TYR A 246 12.20 1.72 4.07
C TYR A 246 11.55 2.91 4.78
N SER A 247 10.23 3.07 4.63
CA SER A 247 9.44 4.15 5.22
C SER A 247 8.22 3.58 5.97
N PRO A 248 8.42 2.77 7.02
CA PRO A 248 7.32 2.04 7.67
C PRO A 248 6.39 2.92 8.54
N PHE A 249 6.75 4.19 8.80
CA PHE A 249 6.07 5.03 9.79
C PHE A 249 5.28 6.23 9.22
N ARG A 250 4.93 6.22 7.92
CA ARG A 250 4.46 7.42 7.20
C ARG A 250 3.17 8.06 7.74
N TYR A 251 2.21 7.25 8.15
CA TYR A 251 0.95 7.69 8.72
C TYR A 251 0.86 7.18 10.15
N ARG A 252 0.51 8.05 11.08
CA ARG A 252 0.27 7.69 12.47
C ARG A 252 -1.23 7.71 12.70
N PHE A 253 -1.76 6.66 13.29
CA PHE A 253 -3.17 6.61 13.63
C PHE A 253 -3.47 7.45 14.88
N GLU A 254 -4.68 8.00 14.93
CA GLU A 254 -5.24 8.60 16.14
C GLU A 254 -5.54 7.52 17.19
N ASP A 255 -5.82 7.94 18.44
CA ASP A 255 -6.23 7.03 19.51
C ASP A 255 -7.67 6.54 19.33
N ILE A 256 -7.84 5.64 18.38
CA ILE A 256 -9.09 4.96 18.05
C ILE A 256 -9.02 3.56 18.62
N ILE A 257 -10.07 3.14 19.34
CA ILE A 257 -10.18 1.81 19.94
C ILE A 257 -11.08 0.96 19.03
N LEU A 258 -10.52 -0.13 18.49
CA LEU A 258 -11.25 -1.13 17.72
C LEU A 258 -11.65 -2.30 18.61
N LYS A 259 -12.94 -2.63 18.63
CA LYS A 259 -13.46 -3.85 19.25
C LYS A 259 -13.08 -5.09 18.43
N PRO A 260 -13.21 -6.30 18.99
CA PRO A 260 -13.00 -7.54 18.25
C PRO A 260 -13.80 -7.56 16.94
N ASN A 261 -13.13 -7.88 15.84
CA ASN A 261 -13.64 -7.90 14.47
C ASN A 261 -14.15 -6.56 13.92
N GLU A 262 -13.87 -5.44 14.60
CA GLU A 262 -14.22 -4.11 14.08
C GLU A 262 -13.24 -3.70 12.99
N LEU A 263 -13.79 -3.18 11.89
CA LEU A 263 -13.06 -2.66 10.74
C LEU A 263 -12.78 -1.17 10.93
N TYR A 264 -11.61 -0.73 10.46
CA TYR A 264 -11.26 0.68 10.33
C TYR A 264 -10.77 0.96 8.92
N VAL A 265 -11.45 1.86 8.21
CA VAL A 265 -11.24 2.09 6.78
C VAL A 265 -10.76 3.50 6.52
N LEU A 266 -9.77 3.62 5.64
CA LEU A 266 -9.26 4.90 5.14
C LEU A 266 -9.15 4.86 3.62
N TYR A 267 -9.51 5.97 2.98
CA TYR A 267 -9.19 6.19 1.57
C TYR A 267 -7.69 6.45 1.40
N THR A 268 -7.14 5.88 0.34
CA THR A 268 -5.82 6.22 -0.17
C THR A 268 -5.95 7.51 -0.99
N GLY A 269 -4.97 8.39 -0.90
CA GLY A 269 -5.04 9.67 -1.59
C GLY A 269 -3.82 10.52 -1.32
N ASP A 270 -3.46 11.43 -2.21
CA ASP A 270 -2.31 12.29 -1.97
C ASP A 270 -2.57 13.33 -0.86
N SER A 271 -1.52 14.03 -0.45
CA SER A 271 -1.57 15.01 0.63
C SER A 271 -2.40 16.26 0.32
N THR A 272 -2.97 16.38 -0.89
CA THR A 272 -3.86 17.49 -1.25
C THR A 272 -5.31 17.21 -0.90
N LEU A 273 -5.66 15.95 -0.62
CA LEU A 273 -6.97 15.57 -0.11
C LEU A 273 -7.00 15.77 1.40
N LEU A 274 -7.89 16.65 1.86
CA LEU A 274 -8.05 17.03 3.26
C LEU A 274 -9.28 16.31 3.83
N GLY A 275 -9.07 15.45 4.82
CA GLY A 275 -10.12 14.69 5.51
C GLY A 275 -9.51 13.77 6.56
N THR A 276 -10.25 13.44 7.62
CA THR A 276 -9.80 12.48 8.67
C THR A 276 -9.81 11.03 8.18
N ASP A 277 -10.42 10.80 7.04
CA ASP A 277 -10.64 9.52 6.36
C ASP A 277 -9.62 9.25 5.23
N TYR A 278 -8.59 10.09 5.07
CA TYR A 278 -7.53 9.89 4.06
C TYR A 278 -6.15 9.67 4.70
N LEU A 279 -5.35 8.80 4.07
CA LEU A 279 -3.95 8.54 4.47
C LEU A 279 -2.98 9.68 4.14
N GLY A 280 -3.28 10.51 3.15
CA GLY A 280 -2.34 11.50 2.61
C GLY A 280 -1.16 10.91 1.80
N PHE A 281 -1.20 9.60 1.50
CA PHE A 281 -0.41 8.99 0.43
C PHE A 281 -1.16 7.85 -0.29
N THR A 282 -0.60 7.41 -1.42
CA THR A 282 -1.03 6.23 -2.16
C THR A 282 0.03 5.13 -2.16
N PHE A 283 -0.38 3.90 -2.45
CA PHE A 283 0.51 2.76 -2.63
C PHE A 283 1.01 2.67 -4.07
N LYS A 284 2.14 1.96 -4.29
CA LYS A 284 2.70 1.78 -5.64
C LYS A 284 1.81 0.86 -6.47
N ASN A 285 1.48 1.29 -7.69
CA ASN A 285 0.73 0.44 -8.60
C ASN A 285 1.50 -0.84 -8.96
N LYS A 286 0.79 -1.97 -9.08
CA LYS A 286 1.28 -3.30 -9.49
C LYS A 286 2.24 -3.99 -8.53
N ASN A 287 3.29 -3.31 -8.06
CA ASN A 287 4.30 -3.90 -7.18
C ASN A 287 4.62 -2.95 -6.04
N GLY A 288 4.50 -3.42 -4.81
CA GLY A 288 4.72 -2.58 -3.63
C GLY A 288 4.62 -3.37 -2.34
N SER A 289 4.61 -2.62 -1.24
CA SER A 289 4.48 -3.15 0.11
C SER A 289 3.54 -2.25 0.92
N ILE A 290 2.79 -2.86 1.83
CA ILE A 290 2.03 -2.19 2.89
C ILE A 290 2.66 -2.62 4.20
N VAL A 291 3.07 -1.65 5.01
CA VAL A 291 3.81 -1.93 6.25
C VAL A 291 3.03 -1.39 7.42
N LEU A 292 2.59 -2.28 8.31
CA LEU A 292 1.99 -1.92 9.58
C LEU A 292 3.05 -2.03 10.67
N SER A 293 3.18 -0.97 11.46
CA SER A 293 4.10 -0.91 12.59
C SER A 293 3.36 -0.60 13.87
N LYS A 294 3.90 -1.03 15.02
CA LYS A 294 3.44 -0.71 16.37
C LYS A 294 4.67 -0.34 17.22
N ASN A 295 4.64 0.78 17.93
CA ASN A 295 5.74 1.22 18.79
C ASN A 295 7.13 1.23 18.10
N GLY A 296 7.19 1.75 16.87
CA GLY A 296 8.44 1.80 16.11
C GLY A 296 8.96 0.45 15.59
N LYS A 297 8.17 -0.65 15.70
CA LYS A 297 8.51 -1.96 15.13
C LYS A 297 7.51 -2.38 14.07
N ILE A 298 7.98 -3.00 13.00
CA ILE A 298 7.16 -3.58 11.93
C ILE A 298 6.51 -4.86 12.48
N VAL A 299 5.18 -4.84 12.56
CA VAL A 299 4.37 -5.99 13.00
C VAL A 299 3.71 -6.71 11.82
N GLN A 300 3.67 -6.07 10.65
CA GLN A 300 3.24 -6.69 9.39
C GLN A 300 3.91 -6.01 8.20
N ASN A 301 4.48 -6.80 7.28
CA ASN A 301 4.92 -6.34 5.97
C ASN A 301 4.23 -7.19 4.89
N LEU A 302 3.36 -6.57 4.12
CA LEU A 302 2.58 -7.22 3.08
C LEU A 302 3.07 -6.77 1.71
N GLU A 303 3.86 -7.62 1.06
CA GLU A 303 4.34 -7.39 -0.31
C GLU A 303 3.34 -7.92 -1.34
N TYR A 304 3.16 -7.18 -2.42
CA TYR A 304 2.36 -7.61 -3.56
C TYR A 304 3.11 -7.38 -4.87
N LYS A 305 2.90 -8.28 -5.82
CA LYS A 305 3.50 -8.25 -7.15
C LYS A 305 2.46 -8.49 -8.21
N ASN A 306 2.57 -7.77 -9.33
CA ASN A 306 1.63 -7.85 -10.45
C ASN A 306 0.16 -7.68 -10.04
N LEU A 307 -0.14 -6.88 -9.00
CA LEU A 307 -1.51 -6.58 -8.60
C LEU A 307 -2.20 -5.80 -9.73
N ALA A 308 -3.22 -6.42 -10.31
CA ALA A 308 -3.97 -5.83 -11.40
C ALA A 308 -4.77 -4.61 -10.92
N ASN A 309 -5.10 -3.73 -11.86
CA ASN A 309 -6.02 -2.64 -11.60
C ASN A 309 -7.36 -3.17 -11.08
N GLY A 310 -7.93 -2.54 -10.06
CA GLY A 310 -9.24 -2.90 -9.52
C GLY A 310 -9.28 -4.21 -8.72
N TYR A 311 -8.15 -4.89 -8.58
CA TYR A 311 -8.03 -6.01 -7.65
C TYR A 311 -7.64 -5.49 -6.28
N ALA A 312 -8.35 -5.96 -5.26
CA ALA A 312 -7.95 -5.79 -3.87
C ALA A 312 -7.00 -6.90 -3.44
N LEU A 313 -6.11 -6.56 -2.51
CA LEU A 313 -5.37 -7.51 -1.71
C LEU A 313 -6.19 -7.81 -0.47
N THR A 314 -6.84 -8.96 -0.45
CA THR A 314 -7.88 -9.32 0.52
C THR A 314 -7.35 -10.41 1.46
N ARG A 315 -7.48 -10.21 2.77
CA ARG A 315 -7.17 -11.21 3.79
C ARG A 315 -8.25 -12.28 3.82
N ILE A 316 -7.87 -13.53 3.65
CA ILE A 316 -8.72 -14.71 3.84
C ILE A 316 -8.03 -15.56 4.89
N ASP A 317 -8.66 -15.70 6.06
CA ASP A 317 -7.99 -16.27 7.24
C ASP A 317 -6.59 -15.65 7.41
N ASP A 318 -5.52 -16.43 7.40
CA ASP A 318 -4.15 -15.94 7.65
C ASP A 318 -3.32 -15.71 6.38
N PHE A 319 -3.94 -15.62 5.21
CA PHE A 319 -3.24 -15.32 3.95
C PHE A 319 -3.94 -14.25 3.13
N TYR A 320 -3.26 -13.77 2.08
CA TYR A 320 -3.76 -12.72 1.22
C TYR A 320 -3.90 -13.22 -0.22
N VAL A 321 -4.96 -12.75 -0.88
CA VAL A 321 -5.25 -13.07 -2.28
C VAL A 321 -5.56 -11.81 -3.06
N HIS A 322 -5.34 -11.87 -4.37
CA HIS A 322 -5.82 -10.83 -5.27
C HIS A 322 -7.25 -11.16 -5.67
N ARG A 323 -8.20 -10.26 -5.37
CA ARG A 323 -9.62 -10.47 -5.67
C ARG A 323 -10.19 -9.31 -6.50
N PRO A 324 -10.97 -9.57 -7.58
CA PRO A 324 -11.59 -8.52 -8.38
C PRO A 324 -12.85 -7.92 -7.75
N THR A 325 -13.41 -8.61 -6.75
CA THR A 325 -14.56 -8.15 -5.95
C THR A 325 -14.04 -7.64 -4.62
N VAL A 326 -14.51 -6.47 -4.21
CA VAL A 326 -14.12 -5.81 -2.96
C VAL A 326 -15.25 -5.88 -1.95
N SER A 327 -14.93 -5.77 -0.67
CA SER A 327 -15.85 -5.83 0.47
C SER A 327 -15.67 -4.60 1.36
N TYR A 328 -15.58 -3.41 0.77
CA TYR A 328 -15.32 -2.16 1.50
C TYR A 328 -16.26 -1.99 2.70
N ASN A 329 -15.66 -1.83 3.87
CA ASN A 329 -16.23 -1.71 5.20
C ASN A 329 -17.17 -2.89 5.57
N GLN A 330 -16.90 -4.07 5.04
CA GLN A 330 -17.68 -5.29 5.26
C GLN A 330 -16.75 -6.53 5.41
N PRO A 331 -17.26 -7.68 5.89
CA PRO A 331 -16.46 -8.90 5.95
C PRO A 331 -15.96 -9.37 4.57
N ASN A 332 -14.79 -9.99 4.53
CA ASN A 332 -14.14 -10.48 3.29
C ASN A 332 -14.77 -11.77 2.70
N ASP A 333 -16.07 -11.97 2.87
CA ASP A 333 -16.81 -13.14 2.41
C ASP A 333 -17.88 -12.77 1.37
N SER A 334 -18.71 -13.74 0.96
CA SER A 334 -19.79 -13.48 -0.01
C SER A 334 -20.84 -12.51 0.52
N VAL A 335 -21.08 -12.48 1.83
CA VAL A 335 -22.09 -11.61 2.45
C VAL A 335 -21.60 -10.17 2.42
N GLY A 336 -20.35 -9.93 2.84
CA GLY A 336 -19.80 -8.58 2.82
C GLY A 336 -19.63 -8.00 1.40
N ILE A 337 -19.35 -8.84 0.40
CA ILE A 337 -19.43 -8.40 -1.02
C ILE A 337 -20.85 -8.00 -1.40
N GLU A 338 -21.85 -8.78 -0.99
CA GLU A 338 -23.25 -8.45 -1.29
C GLU A 338 -23.65 -7.12 -0.65
N GLU A 339 -23.29 -6.91 0.62
CA GLU A 339 -23.54 -5.68 1.38
C GLU A 339 -22.83 -4.48 0.75
N PHE A 340 -21.54 -4.60 0.41
CA PHE A 340 -20.80 -3.57 -0.30
C PHE A 340 -21.49 -3.17 -1.61
N GLN A 341 -21.86 -4.15 -2.44
CA GLN A 341 -22.53 -3.85 -3.70
C GLN A 341 -23.90 -3.20 -3.49
N ASN A 342 -24.62 -3.62 -2.45
CA ASN A 342 -25.91 -3.04 -2.10
C ASN A 342 -25.78 -1.58 -1.65
N ASP A 343 -24.72 -1.22 -0.92
CA ASP A 343 -24.52 0.12 -0.39
C ASP A 343 -23.92 1.08 -1.41
N TYR A 344 -22.93 0.63 -2.19
CA TYR A 344 -22.08 1.49 -3.01
C TYR A 344 -22.34 1.40 -4.52
N LEU A 345 -22.96 0.33 -5.02
CA LEU A 345 -23.15 0.10 -6.47
C LEU A 345 -24.60 0.25 -6.92
N LYS A 346 -25.31 1.26 -6.39
CA LYS A 346 -26.67 1.61 -6.82
C LYS A 346 -26.62 2.35 -8.16
N ALA A 347 -27.43 1.92 -9.11
CA ALA A 347 -27.51 2.58 -10.41
C ALA A 347 -28.12 3.98 -10.28
N ASN A 348 -27.47 4.97 -10.89
CA ASN A 348 -27.98 6.33 -10.93
C ASN A 348 -29.27 6.42 -11.77
N LYS A 349 -30.13 7.40 -11.44
CA LYS A 349 -31.22 7.80 -12.35
C LYS A 349 -30.62 8.53 -13.54
N GLY A 350 -30.90 8.04 -14.75
CA GLY A 350 -30.30 8.55 -15.99
C GLY A 350 -29.81 7.42 -16.90
N LEU A 351 -28.85 7.74 -17.76
CA LEU A 351 -28.17 6.75 -18.59
C LEU A 351 -27.16 5.97 -17.74
N ILE A 352 -27.20 4.65 -17.81
CA ILE A 352 -26.29 3.74 -17.09
C ILE A 352 -25.69 2.69 -18.02
N ILE A 353 -24.58 2.08 -17.61
CA ILE A 353 -23.97 0.91 -18.26
C ILE A 353 -24.66 -0.35 -17.73
N ASN A 354 -25.58 -0.94 -18.48
CA ASN A 354 -26.40 -2.05 -17.99
C ASN A 354 -25.64 -3.39 -17.95
N GLU A 355 -24.92 -3.69 -19.02
CA GLU A 355 -24.31 -5.00 -19.25
C GLU A 355 -23.07 -4.86 -20.15
N ALA A 356 -22.06 -5.68 -19.91
CA ALA A 356 -20.85 -5.76 -20.71
C ALA A 356 -20.49 -7.21 -21.01
N MET A 357 -20.08 -7.48 -22.25
CA MET A 357 -19.54 -8.77 -22.64
C MET A 357 -18.18 -8.56 -23.32
N ASN A 358 -17.10 -8.94 -22.63
CA ASN A 358 -15.71 -8.76 -23.07
C ASN A 358 -15.05 -10.02 -23.62
N ARG A 359 -15.79 -11.13 -23.68
CA ARG A 359 -15.32 -12.42 -24.21
C ARG A 359 -16.40 -13.08 -25.06
N ASN A 360 -16.90 -12.33 -26.04
CA ASN A 360 -18.01 -12.74 -26.87
C ASN A 360 -17.59 -13.76 -27.94
N LYS A 361 -18.27 -14.92 -27.97
CA LYS A 361 -18.05 -15.98 -28.98
C LYS A 361 -19.32 -16.37 -29.75
N GLU A 362 -20.49 -15.84 -29.39
CA GLU A 362 -21.76 -16.36 -29.92
C GLU A 362 -22.92 -15.35 -30.01
N TYR A 363 -22.81 -14.17 -29.38
CA TYR A 363 -23.89 -13.18 -29.36
C TYR A 363 -23.70 -12.11 -30.44
N LEU A 364 -24.80 -11.64 -31.02
CA LEU A 364 -24.82 -10.50 -31.97
C LEU A 364 -23.87 -10.67 -33.18
N ALA A 365 -23.85 -11.86 -33.78
CA ALA A 365 -23.03 -12.16 -34.96
C ALA A 365 -23.20 -11.12 -36.09
N GLN A 366 -22.08 -10.72 -36.68
CA GLN A 366 -22.02 -9.84 -37.83
C GLN A 366 -21.23 -10.49 -38.97
N ASN A 367 -21.53 -10.12 -40.22
CA ASN A 367 -20.75 -10.46 -41.42
C ASN A 367 -20.23 -11.92 -41.51
N GLY A 368 -21.07 -12.90 -41.18
CA GLY A 368 -20.70 -14.32 -41.23
C GLY A 368 -19.91 -14.81 -40.01
N TYR A 369 -20.51 -14.68 -38.82
CA TYR A 369 -19.98 -15.17 -37.53
C TYR A 369 -18.78 -14.40 -36.98
N GLN A 370 -18.65 -13.12 -37.32
CA GLN A 370 -17.78 -12.23 -36.58
C GLN A 370 -18.48 -11.77 -35.31
N PHE A 371 -17.85 -12.04 -34.17
CA PHE A 371 -18.32 -11.64 -32.84
C PHE A 371 -17.44 -10.52 -32.32
N TYR A 372 -18.10 -9.52 -31.73
CA TYR A 372 -17.43 -8.40 -31.08
C TYR A 372 -17.88 -8.35 -29.63
N ASP A 373 -16.98 -7.91 -28.76
CA ASP A 373 -17.36 -7.48 -27.43
C ASP A 373 -18.36 -6.33 -27.53
N TRP A 374 -19.19 -6.16 -26.51
CA TRP A 374 -20.22 -5.14 -26.53
C TRP A 374 -20.54 -4.60 -25.14
N LEU A 375 -21.08 -3.39 -25.15
CA LEU A 375 -21.65 -2.71 -23.99
C LEU A 375 -23.10 -2.39 -24.26
N GLU A 376 -23.94 -2.57 -23.26
CA GLU A 376 -25.32 -2.14 -23.28
C GLU A 376 -25.52 -0.97 -22.33
N LEU A 377 -26.23 0.04 -22.84
CA LEU A 377 -26.68 1.19 -22.10
C LEU A 377 -28.17 1.08 -21.84
N TYR A 378 -28.62 1.53 -20.68
CA TYR A 378 -30.03 1.55 -20.30
C TYR A 378 -30.44 2.93 -19.83
N ASN A 379 -31.62 3.39 -20.26
CA ASN A 379 -32.23 4.61 -19.74
C ASN A 379 -33.04 4.29 -18.48
N ASN A 380 -32.40 4.42 -17.31
CA ASN A 380 -32.98 4.28 -15.97
C ASN A 380 -33.68 5.57 -15.48
N SER A 381 -34.28 6.34 -16.39
CA SER A 381 -34.99 7.58 -16.08
C SER A 381 -36.36 7.62 -16.73
N ASP A 382 -37.17 8.59 -16.31
CA ASP A 382 -38.53 8.81 -16.82
C ASP A 382 -38.57 9.81 -18.00
N SER A 383 -37.40 10.18 -18.54
CA SER A 383 -37.26 11.14 -19.66
C SER A 383 -36.48 10.57 -20.84
N ASP A 384 -36.72 11.09 -22.03
CA ASP A 384 -35.91 10.80 -23.21
C ASP A 384 -34.46 11.30 -23.01
N ILE A 385 -33.48 10.49 -23.41
CA ILE A 385 -32.05 10.81 -23.32
C ILE A 385 -31.44 10.84 -24.72
N LEU A 386 -30.81 11.96 -25.10
CA LEU A 386 -29.99 12.02 -26.30
C LEU A 386 -28.60 11.44 -26.00
N LEU A 387 -28.25 10.32 -26.63
CA LEU A 387 -26.99 9.61 -26.33
C LEU A 387 -25.75 10.43 -26.71
N SER A 388 -25.78 11.21 -27.79
CA SER A 388 -24.66 12.05 -28.24
C SER A 388 -24.24 13.17 -27.28
N ASP A 389 -24.94 13.33 -26.15
CA ASP A 389 -24.53 14.17 -25.02
C ASP A 389 -23.47 13.50 -24.12
N TYR A 390 -23.23 12.20 -24.30
CA TYR A 390 -22.43 11.36 -23.40
C TYR A 390 -21.28 10.68 -24.14
N TYR A 391 -20.31 10.23 -23.36
CA TYR A 391 -19.12 9.56 -23.85
C TYR A 391 -18.88 8.25 -23.12
N LEU A 392 -18.29 7.28 -23.82
CA LEU A 392 -17.70 6.09 -23.23
C LEU A 392 -16.17 6.18 -23.28
N SER A 393 -15.52 5.55 -22.30
CA SER A 393 -14.07 5.39 -22.28
C SER A 393 -13.66 4.18 -21.44
N THR A 394 -12.49 3.63 -21.73
CA THR A 394 -11.79 2.68 -20.85
C THR A 394 -10.60 3.31 -20.13
N ASN A 395 -10.40 4.62 -20.29
CA ASN A 395 -9.31 5.37 -19.67
C ASN A 395 -9.85 6.53 -18.84
N SER A 396 -9.69 6.47 -17.52
CA SER A 396 -10.14 7.50 -16.58
C SER A 396 -9.46 8.86 -16.77
N ASN A 397 -8.31 8.93 -17.44
CA ASN A 397 -7.65 10.18 -17.81
C ASN A 397 -8.18 10.77 -19.14
N GLN A 398 -9.02 10.04 -19.86
CA GLN A 398 -9.56 10.40 -21.18
C GLN A 398 -11.05 10.06 -21.26
N LEU A 399 -11.86 10.72 -20.43
CA LEU A 399 -13.29 10.39 -20.28
C LEU A 399 -14.13 10.63 -21.56
N GLN A 400 -13.66 11.48 -22.46
CA GLN A 400 -14.35 11.83 -23.71
C GLN A 400 -13.75 11.13 -24.95
N SER A 401 -13.27 9.88 -24.80
CA SER A 401 -12.55 9.17 -25.87
C SER A 401 -13.48 8.65 -26.99
N TYR A 402 -14.71 8.26 -26.68
CA TYR A 402 -15.74 7.89 -27.65
C TYR A 402 -17.03 8.67 -27.40
N ASN A 403 -17.43 9.51 -28.36
CA ASN A 403 -18.76 10.14 -28.31
C ASN A 403 -19.83 9.11 -28.74
N LEU A 404 -20.90 9.01 -27.97
CA LEU A 404 -22.02 8.13 -28.31
C LEU A 404 -22.79 8.63 -29.55
N PRO A 405 -23.53 7.74 -30.24
CA PRO A 405 -24.25 8.09 -31.46
C PRO A 405 -25.44 9.04 -31.22
N GLU A 406 -25.86 9.75 -32.26
CA GLU A 406 -27.04 10.63 -32.25
C GLU A 406 -28.34 9.80 -32.24
N VAL A 407 -28.68 9.27 -31.06
CA VAL A 407 -29.84 8.42 -30.82
C VAL A 407 -30.60 8.96 -29.61
N VAL A 408 -31.92 9.10 -29.73
CA VAL A 408 -32.79 9.41 -28.59
C VAL A 408 -33.28 8.09 -27.99
N LEU A 409 -32.85 7.81 -26.76
CA LEU A 409 -33.22 6.63 -26.00
C LEU A 409 -34.38 6.96 -25.06
N LYS A 410 -35.54 6.35 -25.27
CA LYS A 410 -36.73 6.56 -24.43
C LYS A 410 -36.58 5.89 -23.06
N PRO A 411 -37.41 6.25 -22.06
CA PRO A 411 -37.46 5.54 -20.78
C PRO A 411 -37.55 4.02 -20.96
N ASN A 412 -36.77 3.29 -20.15
CA ASN A 412 -36.70 1.83 -20.15
C ASN A 412 -36.18 1.18 -21.45
N GLN A 413 -35.58 1.95 -22.37
CA GLN A 413 -34.95 1.38 -23.57
C GLN A 413 -33.47 1.07 -23.35
N TYR A 414 -33.00 0.08 -24.11
CA TYR A 414 -31.62 -0.36 -24.16
C TYR A 414 -30.95 0.06 -25.47
N HIS A 415 -29.64 0.27 -25.43
CA HIS A 415 -28.83 0.55 -26.62
C HIS A 415 -27.49 -0.17 -26.56
N ILE A 416 -27.12 -0.87 -27.63
CA ILE A 416 -25.89 -1.66 -27.68
C ILE A 416 -24.81 -0.92 -28.49
N ILE A 417 -23.62 -0.84 -27.92
CA ILE A 417 -22.40 -0.37 -28.58
C ILE A 417 -21.43 -1.55 -28.72
N MET A 418 -20.99 -1.82 -29.94
CA MET A 418 -19.96 -2.82 -30.23
C MET A 418 -18.58 -2.25 -29.89
N CYS A 419 -17.79 -3.00 -29.14
CA CYS A 419 -16.42 -2.68 -28.74
C CYS A 419 -15.41 -3.28 -29.72
N SER A 420 -15.48 -2.87 -30.99
CA SER A 420 -14.61 -3.40 -32.05
C SER A 420 -13.24 -2.72 -32.15
N GLY A 421 -13.08 -1.53 -31.61
CA GLY A 421 -11.90 -0.68 -31.86
C GLY A 421 -11.91 0.04 -33.21
N GLU A 422 -13.00 -0.05 -33.97
CA GLU A 422 -13.07 0.45 -35.35
C GLU A 422 -14.45 1.06 -35.62
N THR A 423 -14.54 2.39 -35.56
CA THR A 423 -15.80 3.12 -35.70
C THR A 423 -16.35 3.09 -37.12
N SER A 424 -15.50 2.86 -38.13
CA SER A 424 -15.92 2.77 -39.54
C SER A 424 -16.80 1.56 -39.85
N LEU A 425 -16.89 0.58 -38.94
CA LEU A 425 -17.82 -0.55 -39.04
C LEU A 425 -19.27 -0.18 -38.70
N SER A 426 -19.49 1.02 -38.15
CA SER A 426 -20.82 1.48 -37.77
C SER A 426 -21.76 1.56 -38.97
N ASN A 427 -23.01 1.16 -38.76
CA ASN A 427 -24.08 1.19 -39.76
C ASN A 427 -25.42 1.49 -39.09
N SER A 428 -26.53 1.41 -39.82
CA SER A 428 -27.86 1.71 -39.30
C SER A 428 -28.36 0.74 -38.21
N LYS A 429 -27.69 -0.41 -38.02
CA LYS A 429 -28.06 -1.43 -37.04
C LYS A 429 -27.07 -1.54 -35.89
N TYR A 430 -25.77 -1.42 -36.16
CA TYR A 430 -24.72 -1.59 -35.15
C TYR A 430 -23.83 -0.35 -35.11
N TYR A 431 -23.66 0.21 -33.91
CA TYR A 431 -22.70 1.28 -33.64
C TYR A 431 -21.45 0.69 -33.03
N HIS A 432 -20.30 1.08 -33.56
CA HIS A 432 -18.99 0.58 -33.15
C HIS A 432 -18.18 1.68 -32.48
N SER A 433 -17.55 1.35 -31.36
CA SER A 433 -16.64 2.24 -30.63
C SER A 433 -15.20 2.14 -31.12
N ASN A 434 -14.38 3.10 -30.72
CA ASN A 434 -12.95 3.17 -31.05
C ASN A 434 -12.06 2.38 -30.07
N PHE A 435 -12.64 1.56 -29.19
CA PHE A 435 -11.91 0.69 -28.27
C PHE A 435 -12.46 -0.74 -28.27
N LYS A 436 -11.65 -1.66 -27.74
CA LYS A 436 -12.03 -3.02 -27.39
C LYS A 436 -12.04 -3.16 -25.87
N LEU A 437 -12.75 -4.16 -25.35
CA LEU A 437 -12.70 -4.49 -23.93
C LEU A 437 -11.53 -5.44 -23.67
N SER A 438 -10.87 -5.25 -22.53
CA SER A 438 -9.82 -6.16 -22.05
C SER A 438 -10.40 -7.21 -21.09
N ASP A 439 -9.57 -8.17 -20.68
CA ASP A 439 -9.94 -9.16 -19.66
C ASP A 439 -10.21 -8.54 -18.27
N ILE A 440 -9.52 -7.44 -17.96
CA ILE A 440 -9.66 -6.63 -16.76
C ILE A 440 -9.77 -5.17 -17.23
N GLU A 441 -10.90 -4.52 -17.01
CA GLU A 441 -11.17 -3.20 -17.59
C GLU A 441 -12.09 -2.36 -16.71
N GLY A 442 -11.75 -1.07 -16.58
CA GLY A 442 -12.65 -0.07 -16.04
C GLY A 442 -13.35 0.64 -17.19
N ILE A 443 -14.68 0.75 -17.13
CA ILE A 443 -15.52 1.32 -18.18
C ILE A 443 -16.23 2.53 -17.60
N PHE A 444 -16.12 3.67 -18.28
CA PHE A 444 -16.59 4.95 -17.80
C PHE A 444 -17.64 5.50 -18.76
N LEU A 445 -18.82 5.81 -18.23
CA LEU A 445 -19.82 6.61 -18.89
C LEU A 445 -19.73 8.03 -18.33
N SER A 446 -19.59 9.03 -19.20
CA SER A 446 -19.37 10.42 -18.79
C SER A 446 -20.26 11.40 -19.55
N LYS A 447 -20.51 12.56 -18.92
CA LYS A 447 -21.08 13.74 -19.57
C LYS A 447 -20.08 14.87 -19.44
N GLY A 448 -19.43 15.24 -20.55
CA GLY A 448 -18.23 16.08 -20.51
C GLY A 448 -17.09 15.40 -19.73
N ASN A 449 -16.48 16.11 -18.77
CA ASN A 449 -15.40 15.56 -17.92
C ASN A 449 -15.89 14.94 -16.60
N LYS A 450 -17.19 14.70 -16.44
CA LYS A 450 -17.76 14.12 -15.24
C LYS A 450 -18.19 12.67 -15.51
N VAL A 451 -17.65 11.73 -14.75
CA VAL A 451 -18.15 10.35 -14.72
C VAL A 451 -19.54 10.34 -14.10
N ILE A 452 -20.49 9.69 -14.78
CA ILE A 452 -21.88 9.54 -14.30
C ILE A 452 -22.22 8.10 -13.93
N ASP A 453 -21.50 7.13 -14.49
CA ASP A 453 -21.59 5.72 -14.13
C ASP A 453 -20.27 5.02 -14.51
N CYS A 454 -19.94 3.94 -13.82
CA CYS A 454 -18.79 3.11 -14.15
C CYS A 454 -19.06 1.63 -13.87
N MET A 455 -18.40 0.79 -14.65
CA MET A 455 -18.41 -0.67 -14.47
C MET A 455 -16.97 -1.17 -14.49
N PHE A 456 -16.63 -2.08 -13.59
CA PHE A 456 -15.37 -2.80 -13.60
C PHE A 456 -15.64 -4.26 -13.94
N ILE A 457 -15.01 -4.74 -15.01
CA ILE A 457 -15.09 -6.13 -15.45
C ILE A 457 -13.76 -6.82 -15.16
N ALA A 458 -13.84 -8.01 -14.58
CA ALA A 458 -12.70 -8.88 -14.34
C ALA A 458 -13.19 -10.32 -14.17
N GLU A 459 -12.40 -11.27 -14.68
CA GLU A 459 -12.67 -12.72 -14.59
C GLU A 459 -14.04 -13.15 -15.11
N VAL A 460 -14.61 -12.40 -16.06
CA VAL A 460 -15.82 -12.82 -16.76
C VAL A 460 -15.49 -14.06 -17.61
N PRO A 461 -16.19 -15.19 -17.43
CA PRO A 461 -15.93 -16.38 -18.25
C PRO A 461 -16.32 -16.18 -19.71
N TYR A 462 -15.76 -16.99 -20.61
CA TYR A 462 -16.21 -17.01 -22.01
C TYR A 462 -17.70 -17.31 -22.11
N GLY A 463 -18.41 -16.56 -22.96
CA GLY A 463 -19.86 -16.70 -23.15
C GLY A 463 -20.71 -16.06 -22.04
N TYR A 464 -20.10 -15.57 -20.98
CA TYR A 464 -20.78 -14.82 -19.92
C TYR A 464 -20.68 -13.32 -20.19
N SER A 465 -21.59 -12.57 -19.60
CA SER A 465 -21.53 -11.12 -19.49
C SER A 465 -21.49 -10.72 -18.02
N TYR A 466 -21.24 -9.44 -17.78
CA TYR A 466 -21.27 -8.82 -16.47
C TYR A 466 -22.25 -7.66 -16.51
N GLY A 467 -23.28 -7.69 -15.66
CA GLY A 467 -24.38 -6.74 -15.77
C GLY A 467 -25.21 -6.63 -14.51
N ARG A 468 -26.17 -5.71 -14.53
CA ARG A 468 -27.04 -5.43 -13.38
C ARG A 468 -28.32 -6.27 -13.45
N CYS A 469 -28.60 -7.07 -12.43
CA CYS A 469 -29.95 -7.62 -12.21
C CYS A 469 -30.68 -6.56 -11.37
N ASP A 470 -31.64 -5.84 -11.96
CA ASP A 470 -32.25 -4.60 -11.45
C ASP A 470 -31.28 -3.40 -11.40
N THR A 471 -31.43 -2.52 -10.41
CA THR A 471 -30.68 -1.26 -10.28
C THR A 471 -29.63 -1.28 -9.17
N VAL A 472 -29.21 -2.45 -8.69
CA VAL A 472 -28.26 -2.58 -7.56
C VAL A 472 -27.25 -3.69 -7.81
N GLY A 473 -25.96 -3.34 -7.71
CA GLY A 473 -24.86 -4.28 -7.85
C GLY A 473 -24.66 -4.81 -9.26
N TYR A 474 -23.69 -5.69 -9.41
CA TYR A 474 -23.33 -6.35 -10.66
C TYR A 474 -23.20 -7.86 -10.47
N TYR A 475 -23.44 -8.58 -11.56
CA TYR A 475 -23.54 -10.01 -11.56
C TYR A 475 -22.84 -10.59 -12.78
N TYR A 476 -22.18 -11.71 -12.58
CA TYR A 476 -21.77 -12.61 -13.65
C TYR A 476 -23.01 -13.34 -14.18
N LEU A 477 -23.34 -13.05 -15.43
CA LEU A 477 -24.54 -13.54 -16.12
C LEU A 477 -24.15 -14.67 -17.06
N LYS A 478 -24.63 -15.89 -16.76
CA LYS A 478 -24.44 -17.05 -17.63
C LYS A 478 -25.17 -16.93 -18.96
N ASN A 479 -26.28 -16.20 -18.97
CA ASN A 479 -27.10 -16.01 -20.16
C ASN A 479 -27.15 -14.50 -20.46
N PRO A 480 -26.21 -13.96 -21.26
CA PRO A 480 -26.26 -12.58 -21.72
C PRO A 480 -27.58 -12.21 -22.40
N THR A 481 -28.03 -10.97 -22.21
CA THR A 481 -29.37 -10.50 -22.61
C THR A 481 -29.36 -9.20 -23.44
N PRO A 482 -28.59 -9.13 -24.55
CA PRO A 482 -28.49 -7.90 -25.33
C PRO A 482 -29.86 -7.46 -25.87
N GLY A 483 -30.25 -6.24 -25.51
CA GLY A 483 -31.47 -5.55 -25.86
C GLY A 483 -32.65 -5.82 -24.93
N ALA A 484 -32.44 -6.49 -23.80
CA ALA A 484 -33.49 -6.95 -22.90
C ALA A 484 -33.06 -6.83 -21.42
N GLU A 485 -34.03 -7.00 -20.52
CA GLU A 485 -33.78 -7.03 -19.08
C GLU A 485 -32.93 -8.25 -18.69
N ASN A 486 -31.94 -8.01 -17.83
CA ASN A 486 -31.07 -9.07 -17.30
C ASN A 486 -31.86 -10.01 -16.38
N GLY A 487 -31.57 -11.30 -16.47
CA GLY A 487 -32.08 -12.30 -15.53
C GLY A 487 -31.32 -12.28 -14.19
N SER A 488 -31.24 -13.41 -13.50
CA SER A 488 -30.41 -13.57 -12.31
C SER A 488 -28.96 -13.93 -12.66
N GLY A 489 -28.01 -13.54 -11.81
CA GLY A 489 -26.61 -13.98 -11.90
C GLY A 489 -25.97 -14.21 -10.53
N ILE A 490 -24.65 -14.31 -10.52
CA ILE A 490 -23.83 -14.52 -9.32
C ILE A 490 -22.96 -13.27 -9.08
N ARG A 491 -22.87 -12.82 -7.83
CA ARG A 491 -22.19 -11.55 -7.49
C ARG A 491 -20.69 -11.66 -7.22
N SER A 492 -20.16 -12.88 -7.07
CA SER A 492 -18.76 -13.09 -6.70
C SER A 492 -18.17 -14.38 -7.29
N ILE A 493 -16.86 -14.39 -7.36
CA ILE A 493 -16.05 -15.54 -7.81
C ILE A 493 -15.32 -16.12 -6.60
N SER A 494 -15.15 -17.43 -6.59
CA SER A 494 -14.33 -18.15 -5.63
C SER A 494 -12.88 -17.74 -5.72
N VAL A 495 -12.26 -17.56 -4.56
CA VAL A 495 -10.85 -17.23 -4.46
C VAL A 495 -10.02 -18.34 -5.11
N SER A 496 -9.11 -17.94 -6.00
CA SER A 496 -8.19 -18.88 -6.65
C SER A 496 -7.23 -19.50 -5.62
N PRO A 497 -6.92 -20.81 -5.71
CA PRO A 497 -5.91 -21.42 -4.85
C PRO A 497 -4.55 -20.75 -5.02
N VAL A 498 -3.86 -20.51 -3.91
CA VAL A 498 -2.47 -20.07 -3.88
C VAL A 498 -1.57 -21.30 -3.83
N VAL A 499 -0.70 -21.44 -4.83
CA VAL A 499 0.27 -22.53 -4.89
C VAL A 499 1.52 -22.09 -4.12
N LEU A 500 1.81 -22.76 -3.00
CA LEU A 500 2.94 -22.42 -2.14
C LEU A 500 4.26 -23.05 -2.63
N THR A 501 4.18 -24.22 -3.27
CA THR A 501 5.36 -24.85 -3.90
C THR A 501 5.57 -24.26 -5.30
N GLU A 502 6.63 -23.47 -5.47
CA GLU A 502 6.93 -22.80 -6.75
C GLU A 502 6.96 -23.78 -7.94
N ALA A 503 6.36 -23.41 -9.07
CA ALA A 503 6.45 -24.21 -10.29
C ALA A 503 7.87 -24.12 -10.88
N GLY A 504 8.36 -25.19 -11.51
CA GLY A 504 9.69 -25.16 -12.11
C GLY A 504 10.32 -26.52 -12.37
N VAL A 505 11.63 -26.48 -12.58
CA VAL A 505 12.48 -27.65 -12.82
C VAL A 505 13.12 -28.07 -11.50
N TYR A 506 12.93 -29.34 -11.15
CA TYR A 506 13.53 -29.97 -9.98
C TYR A 506 14.39 -31.16 -10.42
N ASN A 507 15.68 -31.12 -10.07
CA ASN A 507 16.65 -32.15 -10.42
C ASN A 507 17.12 -32.88 -9.16
N ASP A 508 17.51 -34.15 -9.34
CA ASP A 508 18.10 -35.00 -8.30
C ASP A 508 17.22 -35.17 -7.04
N ILE A 509 15.90 -35.16 -7.21
CA ILE A 509 14.94 -35.39 -6.12
C ILE A 509 14.21 -36.72 -6.29
N SER A 510 13.88 -37.40 -5.19
CA SER A 510 13.04 -38.61 -5.22
C SER A 510 11.56 -38.28 -5.40
N SER A 511 11.11 -37.18 -4.79
CA SER A 511 9.74 -36.67 -4.88
C SER A 511 9.67 -35.19 -4.50
N LEU A 512 8.60 -34.51 -4.94
CA LEU A 512 8.23 -33.15 -4.57
C LEU A 512 6.85 -33.15 -3.93
N GLU A 513 6.65 -32.41 -2.86
CA GLU A 513 5.32 -32.14 -2.29
C GLU A 513 4.83 -30.77 -2.78
N VAL A 514 3.66 -30.76 -3.41
CA VAL A 514 2.99 -29.53 -3.85
C VAL A 514 1.97 -29.13 -2.79
N LEU A 515 2.25 -28.02 -2.12
CA LEU A 515 1.40 -27.42 -1.11
C LEU A 515 0.56 -26.30 -1.73
N LEU A 516 -0.72 -26.26 -1.34
CA LEU A 516 -1.68 -25.21 -1.68
C LEU A 516 -2.24 -24.60 -0.41
N GLN A 517 -2.64 -23.34 -0.52
CA GLN A 517 -3.49 -22.63 0.41
C GLN A 517 -4.68 -22.05 -0.36
N GLY A 518 -5.85 -21.98 0.26
CA GLY A 518 -7.03 -21.44 -0.40
C GLY A 518 -8.28 -21.56 0.47
N GLU A 519 -9.38 -21.04 -0.05
CA GLU A 519 -10.67 -21.03 0.61
C GLU A 519 -11.60 -22.09 0.00
N GLY A 520 -12.38 -22.76 0.84
CA GLY A 520 -13.38 -23.74 0.42
C GLY A 520 -12.81 -24.98 -0.28
N ALA A 521 -13.57 -25.55 -1.21
CA ALA A 521 -13.21 -26.83 -1.83
C ALA A 521 -12.33 -26.63 -3.07
N ILE A 522 -11.07 -27.07 -2.96
CA ILE A 522 -10.09 -27.02 -4.05
C ILE A 522 -10.06 -28.37 -4.77
N TYR A 523 -10.26 -28.34 -6.08
CA TYR A 523 -10.21 -29.50 -6.96
C TYR A 523 -9.02 -29.42 -7.91
N TYR A 524 -8.43 -30.56 -8.23
CA TYR A 524 -7.26 -30.61 -9.10
C TYR A 524 -7.25 -31.79 -10.06
N THR A 525 -6.46 -31.62 -11.12
CA THR A 525 -6.19 -32.62 -12.16
C THR A 525 -4.69 -32.70 -12.40
N THR A 526 -4.23 -33.85 -12.90
CA THR A 526 -2.81 -34.14 -13.19
C THR A 526 -2.58 -34.45 -14.67
N ASP A 527 -3.64 -34.39 -15.49
CA ASP A 527 -3.66 -34.76 -16.90
C ASP A 527 -3.85 -33.54 -17.81
N GLY A 528 -3.85 -32.33 -17.25
CA GLY A 528 -4.04 -31.08 -17.97
C GLY A 528 -5.50 -30.70 -18.25
N SER A 529 -6.48 -31.54 -17.89
CA SER A 529 -7.90 -31.19 -18.00
C SER A 529 -8.30 -30.10 -16.99
N VAL A 530 -9.30 -29.28 -17.30
CA VAL A 530 -9.80 -28.25 -16.37
C VAL A 530 -10.50 -28.92 -15.18
N PRO A 531 -10.16 -28.61 -13.91
CA PRO A 531 -10.81 -29.24 -12.77
C PRO A 531 -12.30 -28.91 -12.69
N THR A 532 -13.09 -29.92 -12.32
CA THR A 532 -14.53 -29.84 -12.05
C THR A 532 -14.80 -30.38 -10.64
N THR A 533 -16.04 -30.26 -10.16
CA THR A 533 -16.47 -30.87 -8.88
C THR A 533 -16.44 -32.40 -8.88
N SER A 534 -16.20 -33.04 -10.04
CA SER A 534 -15.96 -34.48 -10.16
C SER A 534 -14.46 -34.87 -10.11
N SER A 535 -13.56 -33.89 -10.15
CA SER A 535 -12.12 -34.09 -10.08
C SER A 535 -11.66 -34.43 -8.65
N ARG A 536 -10.36 -34.64 -8.46
CA ARG A 536 -9.80 -34.98 -7.14
C ARG A 536 -9.85 -33.75 -6.24
N VAL A 537 -10.31 -33.92 -5.00
CA VAL A 537 -10.28 -32.86 -3.98
C VAL A 537 -8.90 -32.81 -3.33
N TYR A 538 -8.32 -31.61 -3.20
CA TYR A 538 -7.11 -31.38 -2.43
C TYR A 538 -7.41 -31.42 -0.93
N LYS A 539 -6.73 -32.30 -0.20
CA LYS A 539 -6.88 -32.48 1.27
C LYS A 539 -5.54 -32.53 2.00
N GLU A 540 -4.48 -32.87 1.29
CA GLU A 540 -3.11 -33.04 1.77
C GLU A 540 -2.15 -32.71 0.62
N PRO A 541 -0.87 -32.41 0.90
CA PRO A 541 0.12 -32.11 -0.14
C PRO A 541 0.16 -33.16 -1.25
N ILE A 542 0.28 -32.73 -2.51
CA ILE A 542 0.30 -33.64 -3.66
C ILE A 542 1.74 -34.09 -3.90
N THR A 543 2.01 -35.37 -3.69
CA THR A 543 3.34 -35.95 -3.98
C THR A 543 3.51 -36.20 -5.48
N LEU A 544 4.56 -35.63 -6.07
CA LEU A 544 4.98 -35.83 -7.46
C LEU A 544 6.32 -36.58 -7.50
N ASN A 545 6.42 -37.62 -8.33
CA ASN A 545 7.66 -38.38 -8.58
C ASN A 545 8.05 -38.39 -10.07
N LYS A 546 7.33 -37.64 -10.90
CA LYS A 546 7.56 -37.46 -12.33
C LYS A 546 7.01 -36.11 -12.79
N THR A 547 7.47 -35.66 -13.95
CA THR A 547 6.97 -34.44 -14.60
C THR A 547 5.45 -34.43 -14.70
N THR A 548 4.83 -33.38 -14.17
CA THR A 548 3.37 -33.27 -14.05
C THR A 548 2.94 -31.82 -14.22
N VAL A 549 1.87 -31.61 -15.00
CA VAL A 549 1.13 -30.35 -15.00
C VAL A 549 -0.07 -30.51 -14.08
N LEU A 550 -0.12 -29.69 -13.04
CA LEU A 550 -1.24 -29.61 -12.13
C LEU A 550 -2.12 -28.42 -12.53
N LYS A 551 -3.43 -28.65 -12.57
CA LYS A 551 -4.42 -27.56 -12.64
C LYS A 551 -5.29 -27.61 -11.39
N PHE A 552 -5.60 -26.43 -10.84
CA PHE A 552 -6.38 -26.26 -9.62
C PHE A 552 -7.54 -25.30 -9.86
N LYS A 553 -8.65 -25.52 -9.15
CA LYS A 553 -9.82 -24.65 -9.17
C LYS A 553 -10.60 -24.74 -7.86
N SER A 554 -11.02 -23.59 -7.33
CA SER A 554 -11.87 -23.52 -6.14
C SER A 554 -13.34 -23.48 -6.53
N PHE A 555 -14.17 -24.13 -5.72
CA PHE A 555 -15.62 -24.11 -5.84
C PHE A 555 -16.23 -23.84 -4.47
N ASN A 556 -16.76 -22.63 -4.29
CA ASN A 556 -17.47 -22.22 -3.09
C ASN A 556 -18.97 -22.11 -3.37
N GLU A 557 -19.78 -22.37 -2.35
CA GLU A 557 -21.23 -22.25 -2.46
C GLU A 557 -21.63 -20.79 -2.74
N GLY A 558 -22.60 -20.59 -3.64
CA GLY A 558 -23.10 -19.25 -3.99
C GLY A 558 -22.14 -18.39 -4.84
N GLN A 559 -20.97 -18.92 -5.22
CA GLN A 559 -19.96 -18.21 -6.01
C GLN A 559 -19.71 -18.89 -7.37
N MET A 560 -19.23 -18.12 -8.34
CA MET A 560 -18.69 -18.67 -9.58
C MET A 560 -17.38 -19.40 -9.28
N PRO A 561 -17.06 -20.51 -9.96
CA PRO A 561 -15.76 -21.17 -9.81
C PRO A 561 -14.62 -20.20 -10.09
N SER A 562 -13.50 -20.34 -9.37
CA SER A 562 -12.30 -19.52 -9.59
C SER A 562 -11.78 -19.62 -11.02
N ILE A 563 -10.86 -18.77 -11.44
CA ILE A 563 -10.05 -19.09 -12.63
C ILE A 563 -9.21 -20.36 -12.40
N THR A 564 -8.81 -21.02 -13.48
CA THR A 564 -7.95 -22.20 -13.41
C THR A 564 -6.52 -21.77 -13.11
N VAL A 565 -5.95 -22.25 -12.01
CA VAL A 565 -4.54 -22.05 -11.67
C VAL A 565 -3.73 -23.21 -12.22
N THR A 566 -2.71 -22.93 -13.02
CA THR A 566 -1.85 -23.96 -13.64
C THR A 566 -0.43 -23.87 -13.10
N SER A 567 0.11 -25.00 -12.64
CA SER A 567 1.49 -25.13 -12.18
C SER A 567 2.17 -26.34 -12.83
N SER A 568 3.32 -26.10 -13.45
CA SER A 568 4.07 -27.12 -14.18
C SER A 568 5.33 -27.50 -13.41
N TYR A 569 5.51 -28.79 -13.17
CA TYR A 569 6.65 -29.34 -12.44
C TYR A 569 7.38 -30.32 -13.36
N VAL A 570 8.65 -30.03 -13.64
CA VAL A 570 9.53 -30.88 -14.46
C VAL A 570 10.47 -31.60 -13.49
N ILE A 571 10.37 -32.93 -13.41
CA ILE A 571 11.05 -33.73 -12.38
C ILE A 571 12.06 -34.65 -13.04
N ASN A 572 13.35 -34.47 -12.75
CA ASN A 572 14.46 -35.32 -13.19
C ASN A 572 14.57 -35.52 -14.71
N GLU A 573 14.07 -34.59 -15.52
CA GLU A 573 14.15 -34.65 -17.00
C GLU A 573 15.50 -34.19 -17.57
N ASN A 574 16.50 -33.95 -16.71
CA ASN A 574 17.93 -33.68 -17.02
C ASN A 574 18.17 -33.14 -18.45
N HIS A 575 18.01 -31.84 -18.63
CA HIS A 575 18.13 -31.18 -19.93
C HIS A 575 19.27 -30.14 -19.93
N SER A 576 19.92 -29.97 -21.08
CA SER A 576 20.99 -28.97 -21.28
C SER A 576 20.49 -27.67 -21.94
N LEU A 577 19.22 -27.61 -22.33
CA LEU A 577 18.57 -26.47 -22.99
C LEU A 577 17.43 -25.92 -22.11
N PRO A 578 17.05 -24.64 -22.20
CA PRO A 578 15.86 -24.14 -21.51
C PRO A 578 14.60 -24.96 -21.85
N VAL A 579 13.81 -25.32 -20.84
CA VAL A 579 12.55 -26.07 -21.01
C VAL A 579 11.37 -25.10 -21.03
N MET A 580 10.48 -25.30 -22.00
CA MET A 580 9.19 -24.63 -22.08
C MET A 580 8.09 -25.67 -21.92
N VAL A 581 7.20 -25.47 -20.94
CA VAL A 581 5.98 -26.26 -20.76
C VAL A 581 4.80 -25.45 -21.26
N VAL A 582 4.02 -26.01 -22.17
CA VAL A 582 2.81 -25.37 -22.70
C VAL A 582 1.61 -26.17 -22.22
N SER A 583 0.73 -25.51 -21.47
CA SER A 583 -0.59 -26.01 -21.11
C SER A 583 -1.62 -24.99 -21.57
N MET A 584 -2.67 -25.48 -22.23
CA MET A 584 -3.75 -24.63 -22.74
C MET A 584 -5.03 -25.00 -22.00
N ASP A 585 -5.89 -24.01 -21.79
CA ASP A 585 -7.30 -24.23 -21.47
C ASP A 585 -8.08 -24.31 -22.79
N GLU A 586 -9.14 -25.13 -22.83
CA GLU A 586 -10.00 -25.31 -24.02
C GLU A 586 -10.79 -24.05 -24.42
#